data_AF-A0A2E4HK54-F1
#
_entry.id   AF-A0A2E4HK54-F1
#
_cell.length_a   1.000
_cell.length_b   1.000
_cell.length_c   1.000
_cell.angle_alpha   90.00
_cell.angle_beta   90.00
_cell.angle_gamma   90.00
#
_symmetry.space_group_name_H-M   'P 1'
#
loop_
_entity.id
_entity.type
_entity.pdbx_description
1 polymer ?
#
loop_
_entity_poly.entity_id
_entity_poly.type
_entity_poly.pdbx_seq_one_letter_code
_entity_poly.pdbx_strand_id
1 'polypeptide(L)'
;MWNNLSYLIDILIMWYLIYQVYKRFNNSHAMQLLIRIVSIWVCYFISKHFGLHLTSFLLWLVCITFLILFLISFQNDIRKISSEINPLVRIIAMIRKVFKFTPSNNKLSILGDSTFQLLEKGLGAIIIIERKEDLDSIFRSPGEKIDAEIRTALMESIFNSTSPYHDGAIHIRNGKISRVGCILPLSESQDIPASYGTRHRAALGVTESSDALAIIVSEERKEIAVIENGEITKIDTIEQLSEWIMLRTKPNENSLDFKNQFTVTNLTNNWKSKIFILLCLILLSSFGIDEKVTPSNILSNFSESETARYKVPISFYNIPKNLDLELDSFKVIELQVSGRKNILNFLDEEKLMIRLNLKNSNPGENSYRISSQDVIIPDSLKIVSFSPKKVFYRLKTKN
;
A
#
# COMPACT_ATOMS: atom_id res chain seq x y z
N MET A 1 -20.46 -18.67 -23.54
CA MET A 1 -19.11 -18.37 -24.07
C MET A 1 -18.56 -17.02 -23.59
N TRP A 2 -19.36 -15.94 -23.53
CA TRP A 2 -18.89 -14.61 -23.08
C TRP A 2 -18.35 -14.57 -21.64
N ASN A 3 -18.92 -15.33 -20.70
CA ASN A 3 -18.44 -15.40 -19.32
C ASN A 3 -16.99 -15.94 -19.23
N ASN A 4 -16.61 -16.89 -20.08
CA ASN A 4 -15.27 -17.48 -20.04
C ASN A 4 -14.20 -16.50 -20.55
N LEU A 5 -14.56 -15.62 -21.49
CA LEU A 5 -13.65 -14.61 -22.02
C LEU A 5 -13.41 -13.49 -21.00
N SER A 6 -14.43 -13.08 -20.24
CA SER A 6 -14.25 -12.11 -19.16
C SER A 6 -13.33 -12.63 -18.07
N TYR A 7 -13.43 -13.91 -17.69
CA TYR A 7 -12.51 -14.51 -16.71
C TYR A 7 -11.07 -14.53 -17.23
N LEU A 8 -10.86 -14.83 -18.51
CA LEU A 8 -9.53 -14.87 -19.11
C LEU A 8 -8.88 -13.48 -19.17
N ILE A 9 -9.66 -12.46 -19.53
CA ILE A 9 -9.21 -11.06 -19.53
C ILE A 9 -8.89 -10.59 -18.11
N ASP A 10 -9.74 -10.93 -17.13
CA ASP A 10 -9.53 -10.56 -15.73
C ASP A 10 -8.26 -11.21 -15.16
N ILE A 11 -8.02 -12.49 -15.45
CA ILE A 11 -6.79 -13.19 -15.08
C ILE A 11 -5.55 -12.55 -15.72
N LEU A 12 -5.64 -12.12 -16.99
CA LEU A 12 -4.53 -11.45 -17.68
C LEU A 12 -4.21 -10.08 -17.06
N ILE A 13 -5.23 -9.30 -16.75
CA ILE A 13 -5.07 -7.99 -16.10
C ILE A 13 -4.46 -8.18 -14.71
N MET A 14 -4.99 -9.12 -13.92
CA MET A 14 -4.51 -9.42 -12.59
C MET A 14 -3.06 -9.93 -12.61
N TRP A 15 -2.73 -10.82 -13.56
CA TRP A 15 -1.36 -11.30 -13.78
C TRP A 15 -0.39 -10.15 -14.08
N TYR A 16 -0.78 -9.21 -14.96
CA TYR A 16 0.03 -8.05 -15.28
C TYR A 16 0.23 -7.12 -14.07
N LEU A 17 -0.83 -6.84 -13.30
CA LEU A 17 -0.75 -6.01 -12.10
C LEU A 17 0.15 -6.64 -11.03
N ILE A 18 -0.02 -7.93 -10.75
CA ILE A 18 0.82 -8.65 -9.78
C ILE A 18 2.28 -8.68 -10.26
N TYR A 19 2.54 -8.85 -11.56
CA TYR A 19 3.89 -8.80 -12.11
C TYR A 19 4.54 -7.41 -11.92
N GLN A 20 3.79 -6.33 -12.12
CA GLN A 20 4.32 -4.97 -11.92
C GLN A 20 4.66 -4.70 -10.46
N VAL A 21 3.83 -5.17 -9.54
CA VAL A 21 4.14 -5.15 -8.09
C VAL A 21 5.40 -5.97 -7.83
N TYR A 22 5.45 -7.23 -8.28
CA TYR A 22 6.61 -8.11 -8.09
C TYR A 22 7.92 -7.47 -8.60
N LYS A 23 7.93 -6.89 -9.81
CA LYS A 23 9.12 -6.24 -10.38
C LYS A 23 9.62 -5.07 -9.53
N ARG A 24 8.69 -4.30 -8.93
CA ARG A 24 9.03 -3.15 -8.09
C ARG A 24 9.57 -3.54 -6.71
N PHE A 25 9.26 -4.75 -6.24
CA PHE A 25 9.69 -5.27 -4.94
C PHE A 25 10.75 -6.37 -5.00
N ASN A 26 11.15 -6.81 -6.21
CA ASN A 26 12.16 -7.84 -6.39
C ASN A 26 13.49 -7.36 -5.78
N ASN A 27 14.10 -8.18 -4.91
CA ASN A 27 15.24 -7.88 -4.02
C ASN A 27 14.96 -7.05 -2.75
N SER A 28 13.73 -6.68 -2.43
CA SER A 28 13.45 -6.03 -1.14
C SER A 28 13.34 -7.02 0.02
N HIS A 29 13.78 -6.62 1.22
CA HIS A 29 13.54 -7.38 2.46
C HIS A 29 12.04 -7.66 2.69
N ALA A 30 11.17 -6.75 2.24
CA ALA A 30 9.71 -6.92 2.29
C ALA A 30 9.24 -8.12 1.45
N MET A 31 9.84 -8.38 0.30
CA MET A 31 9.49 -9.53 -0.54
C MET A 31 9.83 -10.86 0.13
N GLN A 32 10.96 -10.93 0.85
CA GLN A 32 11.33 -12.13 1.62
C GLN A 32 10.34 -12.41 2.76
N LEU A 33 9.86 -11.36 3.44
CA LEU A 33 8.83 -11.47 4.48
C LEU A 33 7.48 -11.92 3.91
N LEU A 34 7.09 -11.37 2.75
CA LEU A 34 5.84 -11.74 2.07
C LEU A 34 5.83 -13.23 1.70
N ILE A 35 6.93 -13.74 1.14
CA ILE A 35 7.05 -15.18 0.81
C ILE A 35 6.87 -16.06 2.06
N ARG A 36 7.46 -15.66 3.20
CA ARG A 36 7.30 -16.40 4.47
C ARG A 36 5.86 -16.40 4.95
N ILE A 37 5.17 -15.25 4.89
CA ILE A 37 3.74 -15.15 5.25
C ILE A 37 2.88 -16.06 4.38
N VAL A 38 3.09 -15.99 3.06
CA VAL A 38 2.35 -16.83 2.11
C VAL A 38 2.62 -18.31 2.36
N SER A 39 3.87 -18.69 2.66
CA SER A 39 4.18 -20.09 3.00
C SER A 39 3.45 -20.60 4.25
N ILE A 40 3.36 -19.78 5.30
CA ILE A 40 2.62 -20.11 6.53
C ILE A 40 1.12 -20.22 6.26
N TRP A 41 0.60 -19.33 5.41
CA TRP A 41 -0.81 -19.32 5.01
C TRP A 41 -1.19 -20.57 4.21
N VAL A 42 -0.31 -21.03 3.31
CA VAL A 42 -0.49 -22.30 2.58
C VAL A 42 -0.48 -23.49 3.55
N CYS A 43 0.46 -23.53 4.50
CA CYS A 43 0.49 -24.56 5.54
C CYS A 43 -0.77 -24.57 6.41
N TYR A 44 -1.31 -23.40 6.76
CA TYR A 44 -2.58 -23.27 7.47
C TYR A 44 -3.73 -23.92 6.68
N PHE A 45 -3.81 -23.64 5.38
CA PHE A 45 -4.86 -24.19 4.52
C PHE A 45 -4.76 -25.71 4.41
N ILE A 46 -3.55 -26.24 4.22
CA ILE A 46 -3.29 -27.69 4.21
C ILE A 46 -3.72 -28.30 5.55
N SER A 47 -3.30 -27.72 6.68
CA SER A 47 -3.65 -28.20 8.01
C SER A 47 -5.17 -28.22 8.26
N LYS A 48 -5.90 -27.21 7.75
CA LYS A 48 -7.35 -27.14 7.84
C LYS A 48 -8.02 -28.23 6.99
N HIS A 49 -7.48 -28.49 5.80
CA HIS A 49 -7.98 -29.54 4.91
C HIS A 49 -7.84 -30.95 5.53
N PHE A 50 -6.74 -31.21 6.22
CA PHE A 50 -6.51 -32.47 6.95
C PHE A 50 -7.26 -32.57 8.30
N GLY A 51 -8.09 -31.59 8.66
CA GLY A 51 -8.87 -31.61 9.91
C GLY A 51 -8.03 -31.45 11.19
N LEU A 52 -6.79 -30.96 11.07
CA LEU A 52 -5.91 -30.76 12.22
C LEU A 52 -6.27 -29.45 12.95
N HIS A 53 -7.17 -29.54 13.92
CA HIS A 53 -7.73 -28.37 14.62
C HIS A 53 -6.69 -27.56 15.43
N LEU A 54 -5.81 -28.22 16.18
CA LEU A 54 -4.80 -27.56 17.02
C LEU A 54 -3.72 -26.86 16.17
N THR A 55 -3.21 -27.54 15.14
CA THR A 55 -2.16 -26.97 14.28
C THR A 55 -2.70 -25.85 13.39
N SER A 56 -3.94 -25.96 12.89
CA SER A 56 -4.56 -24.86 12.14
C SER A 56 -4.82 -23.64 13.03
N PHE A 57 -5.22 -23.83 14.28
CA PHE A 57 -5.33 -22.72 15.25
C PHE A 57 -3.97 -22.06 15.52
N LEU A 58 -2.91 -22.84 15.74
CA LEU A 58 -1.56 -22.32 15.98
C LEU A 58 -1.02 -21.57 14.76
N LEU A 59 -1.15 -22.14 13.56
CA LEU A 59 -0.70 -21.51 12.31
C LEU A 59 -1.46 -20.23 12.02
N TRP A 60 -2.75 -20.15 12.36
CA TRP A 60 -3.53 -18.93 12.26
C TRP A 60 -2.98 -17.82 13.18
N LEU A 61 -2.63 -18.15 14.43
CA LEU A 61 -2.03 -17.21 15.38
C LEU A 61 -0.68 -16.68 14.85
N VAL A 62 0.19 -17.58 14.38
CA VAL A 62 1.48 -17.23 13.78
C VAL A 62 1.30 -16.34 12.55
N CYS A 63 0.32 -16.64 11.69
CA CYS A 63 0.02 -15.84 10.51
C CYS A 63 -0.35 -14.39 10.88
N ILE A 64 -1.15 -14.18 11.93
CA ILE A 64 -1.50 -12.84 12.43
C ILE A 64 -0.27 -12.11 12.95
N THR A 65 0.58 -12.76 13.73
CA THR A 65 1.82 -12.15 14.24
C THR A 65 2.73 -11.69 13.11
N PHE A 66 2.94 -12.53 12.10
CA PHE A 66 3.76 -12.16 10.94
C PHE A 66 3.12 -11.05 10.08
N LEU A 67 1.78 -11.00 9.99
CA LEU A 67 1.08 -9.92 9.30
C LEU A 67 1.28 -8.58 10.01
N ILE A 68 1.26 -8.56 11.34
CA ILE A 68 1.57 -7.37 12.14
C ILE A 68 3.03 -6.95 11.92
N LEU A 69 3.96 -7.90 11.99
CA LEU A 69 5.40 -7.64 11.79
C LEU A 69 5.67 -7.07 10.39
N PHE A 70 4.98 -7.60 9.38
CA PHE A 70 5.01 -7.08 8.01
C PHE A 70 4.50 -5.65 7.94
N LEU A 71 3.35 -5.35 8.56
CA LEU A 71 2.77 -4.00 8.54
C LEU A 71 3.69 -2.97 9.20
N ILE A 72 4.38 -3.33 10.29
CA ILE A 72 5.39 -2.48 10.94
C ILE A 72 6.60 -2.28 10.03
N SER A 73 7.14 -3.36 9.45
CA SER A 73 8.30 -3.29 8.56
C SER A 73 8.02 -2.48 7.30
N PHE A 74 6.81 -2.60 6.76
CA PHE A 74 6.39 -1.95 5.51
C PHE A 74 6.00 -0.47 5.70
N GLN A 75 5.90 0.00 6.95
CA GLN A 75 5.57 1.39 7.26
C GLN A 75 6.57 2.37 6.62
N ASN A 76 7.86 2.01 6.60
CA ASN A 76 8.92 2.84 6.00
C ASN A 76 8.81 2.88 4.48
N ASP A 77 8.45 1.77 3.83
CA ASP A 77 8.30 1.69 2.38
C ASP A 77 7.03 2.42 1.88
N ILE A 78 5.91 2.33 2.61
CA ILE A 78 4.70 3.10 2.30
C ILE A 78 4.99 4.61 2.37
N ARG A 79 5.78 5.05 3.35
CA ARG A 79 6.19 6.46 3.46
C ARG A 79 7.00 6.91 2.24
N LYS A 80 7.96 6.09 1.78
CA LYS A 80 8.74 6.35 0.55
C LYS A 80 7.87 6.43 -0.70
N ILE A 81 6.92 5.50 -0.85
CA ILE A 81 6.00 5.49 -2.00
C ILE A 81 5.05 6.70 -1.95
N SER A 82 4.54 7.07 -0.77
CA SER A 82 3.68 8.24 -0.59
C SER A 82 4.40 9.55 -0.92
N SER A 83 5.68 9.68 -0.55
CA SER A 83 6.49 10.84 -0.93
C SER A 83 6.78 10.88 -2.42
N GLU A 84 7.01 9.74 -3.07
CA GLU A 84 7.16 9.66 -4.53
C GLU A 84 5.86 10.01 -5.29
N ILE A 85 4.71 9.60 -4.76
CA ILE A 85 3.41 9.76 -5.44
C ILE A 85 2.83 11.17 -5.27
N ASN A 86 3.33 12.00 -4.36
CA ASN A 86 2.77 13.34 -4.14
C ASN A 86 3.01 14.26 -5.37
N PRO A 87 2.01 14.47 -6.25
CA PRO A 87 2.20 15.23 -7.47
C PRO A 87 2.49 16.70 -7.15
N LEU A 88 2.05 17.17 -5.98
CA LEU A 88 2.28 18.54 -5.50
C LEU A 88 3.75 18.81 -5.16
N VAL A 89 4.50 17.82 -4.64
CA VAL A 89 5.94 17.98 -4.39
C VAL A 89 6.69 18.07 -5.71
N ARG A 90 6.32 17.25 -6.71
CA ARG A 90 6.88 17.35 -8.08
C ARG A 90 6.52 18.68 -8.75
N ILE A 91 5.29 19.17 -8.59
CA ILE A 91 4.83 20.45 -9.16
C ILE A 91 5.51 21.64 -8.48
N ILE A 92 5.66 21.64 -7.16
CA ILE A 92 6.36 22.70 -6.41
C ILE A 92 7.86 22.69 -6.74
N ALA A 93 8.47 21.51 -6.90
CA ALA A 93 9.84 21.37 -7.38
C ALA A 93 9.99 21.85 -8.84
N MET A 94 8.99 21.60 -9.69
CA MET A 94 8.94 22.05 -11.09
C MET A 94 8.79 23.57 -11.19
N ILE A 95 7.91 24.19 -10.38
CA ILE A 95 7.72 25.65 -10.32
C ILE A 95 8.99 26.34 -9.80
N ARG A 96 9.67 25.78 -8.79
CA ARG A 96 10.97 26.30 -8.31
C ARG A 96 12.09 26.14 -9.35
N LYS A 97 12.03 25.12 -10.21
CA LYS A 97 12.98 24.89 -11.32
C LYS A 97 12.80 25.88 -12.47
N VAL A 98 11.55 26.24 -12.80
CA VAL A 98 11.24 27.19 -13.89
C VAL A 98 11.73 28.61 -13.58
N PHE A 99 11.79 29.01 -12.30
CA PHE A 99 12.21 30.37 -11.91
C PHE A 99 13.72 30.55 -11.66
N LYS A 100 14.55 29.50 -11.77
CA LYS A 100 16.02 29.61 -11.66
C LYS A 100 16.72 28.76 -12.72
N PHE A 101 16.56 29.14 -13.99
CA PHE A 101 17.42 28.67 -15.06
C PHE A 101 18.52 29.71 -15.34
N THR A 102 19.72 29.43 -14.86
CA THR A 102 20.97 29.99 -15.40
C THR A 102 21.85 28.81 -15.85
N PRO A 103 22.67 28.97 -16.90
CA PRO A 103 23.35 27.85 -17.56
C PRO A 103 24.31 27.15 -16.60
N SER A 104 24.04 25.86 -16.34
CA SER A 104 24.74 25.01 -15.35
C SER A 104 26.11 24.51 -15.82
N ASN A 105 26.48 24.70 -17.08
CA ASN A 105 27.73 24.13 -17.63
C ASN A 105 28.99 24.69 -16.95
N ASN A 106 28.95 25.92 -16.45
CA ASN A 106 30.15 26.54 -15.85
C ASN A 106 30.32 26.26 -14.34
N LYS A 107 29.29 25.74 -13.65
CA LYS A 107 29.35 25.52 -12.19
C LYS A 107 29.92 24.14 -11.83
N LEU A 108 29.69 23.15 -12.68
CA LEU A 108 30.12 21.77 -12.48
C LEU A 108 31.57 21.55 -12.93
N SER A 109 32.06 22.34 -13.89
CA SER A 109 33.49 22.41 -14.23
C SER A 109 34.31 22.91 -13.04
N ILE A 110 33.86 23.99 -12.40
CA ILE A 110 34.49 24.54 -11.18
C ILE A 110 34.58 23.47 -10.08
N LEU A 111 33.58 22.57 -9.97
CA LEU A 111 33.62 21.49 -9.00
C LEU A 111 34.77 20.53 -9.30
N GLY A 112 34.94 20.10 -10.55
CA GLY A 112 36.06 19.25 -10.98
C GLY A 112 37.41 19.87 -10.62
N ASP A 113 37.63 21.11 -11.05
CA ASP A 113 38.86 21.86 -10.77
C ASP A 113 39.11 22.02 -9.25
N SER A 114 38.06 22.34 -8.49
CA SER A 114 38.17 22.49 -7.03
C SER A 114 38.54 21.18 -6.35
N THR A 115 38.05 20.05 -6.88
CA THR A 115 38.33 18.72 -6.31
C THR A 115 39.80 18.35 -6.48
N PHE A 116 40.40 18.67 -7.63
CA PHE A 116 41.83 18.46 -7.87
C PHE A 116 42.70 19.43 -7.05
N GLN A 117 42.27 20.67 -6.85
CA GLN A 117 42.99 21.59 -5.96
C GLN A 117 42.99 21.13 -4.50
N LEU A 118 41.91 20.49 -4.02
CA LEU A 118 41.90 19.84 -2.71
C LEU A 118 42.91 18.68 -2.63
N LEU A 119 43.01 17.88 -3.69
CA LEU A 119 43.97 16.78 -3.80
C LEU A 119 45.41 17.27 -3.73
N GLU A 120 45.75 18.32 -4.50
CA GLU A 120 47.09 18.94 -4.50
C GLU A 120 47.48 19.46 -3.12
N LYS A 121 46.52 20.02 -2.38
CA LYS A 121 46.70 20.49 -1.00
C LYS A 121 46.69 19.37 0.04
N GLY A 122 46.43 18.12 -0.36
CA GLY A 122 46.34 16.98 0.55
C GLY A 122 45.13 17.03 1.49
N LEU A 123 44.07 17.75 1.12
CA LEU A 123 42.87 17.88 1.93
C LEU A 123 41.90 16.73 1.61
N GLY A 124 41.64 15.90 2.61
CA GLY A 124 40.63 14.85 2.51
C GLY A 124 39.22 15.44 2.39
N ALA A 125 38.45 15.00 1.40
CA ALA A 125 37.13 15.55 1.14
C ALA A 125 36.10 14.48 0.80
N ILE A 126 34.84 14.76 1.12
CA ILE A 126 33.68 13.97 0.72
C ILE A 126 32.56 14.90 0.28
N ILE A 127 32.18 14.78 -0.99
CA ILE A 127 31.24 15.67 -1.66
C ILE A 127 30.12 14.82 -2.22
N ILE A 128 28.89 15.10 -1.81
CA ILE A 128 27.68 14.39 -2.26
C ILE A 128 26.88 15.30 -3.17
N ILE A 129 26.51 14.79 -4.35
CA ILE A 129 25.69 15.50 -5.33
C ILE A 129 24.31 14.85 -5.38
N GLU A 130 23.29 15.63 -5.04
CA GLU A 130 21.89 15.22 -5.10
C GLU A 130 21.41 15.10 -6.55
N ARG A 131 20.66 14.03 -6.84
CA ARG A 131 20.04 13.77 -8.14
C ARG A 131 18.52 13.84 -8.07
N LYS A 132 17.82 12.70 -8.09
CA LYS A 132 16.35 12.68 -8.11
C LYS A 132 15.76 12.56 -6.71
N GLU A 133 16.46 11.86 -5.82
CA GLU A 133 16.01 11.60 -4.47
C GLU A 133 16.48 12.69 -3.50
N ASP A 134 15.63 13.06 -2.54
CA ASP A 134 15.96 14.03 -1.51
C ASP A 134 16.79 13.38 -0.41
N LEU A 135 18.03 13.84 -0.24
CA LEU A 135 18.99 13.29 0.70
C LEU A 135 18.80 13.79 2.13
N ASP A 136 17.95 14.79 2.38
CA ASP A 136 17.71 15.35 3.72
C ASP A 136 17.24 14.28 4.73
N SER A 137 16.58 13.21 4.26
CA SER A 137 16.09 12.09 5.09
C SER A 137 17.11 11.00 5.37
N ILE A 138 18.23 10.98 4.64
CA ILE A 138 19.25 9.93 4.68
C ILE A 138 20.41 10.32 5.61
N PHE A 139 20.65 11.62 5.76
CA PHE A 139 21.69 12.13 6.66
C PHE A 139 21.41 11.73 8.11
N ARG A 140 22.42 11.17 8.78
CA ARG A 140 22.40 10.92 10.23
C ARG A 140 22.40 12.23 11.02
N SER A 141 23.12 13.22 10.50
CA SER A 141 23.06 14.60 10.98
C SER A 141 23.00 15.54 9.77
N PRO A 142 22.03 16.47 9.74
CA PRO A 142 21.75 17.28 8.56
C PRO A 142 22.82 18.36 8.27
N GLY A 143 23.82 18.55 9.14
CA GLY A 143 24.85 19.57 8.97
C GLY A 143 24.32 21.01 8.98
N GLU A 144 25.19 21.97 8.68
CA GLU A 144 24.88 23.40 8.66
C GLU A 144 24.43 23.84 7.26
N LYS A 145 23.36 24.65 7.17
CA LYS A 145 22.87 25.18 5.88
C LYS A 145 23.66 26.42 5.49
N ILE A 146 24.22 26.45 4.28
CA ILE A 146 25.00 27.60 3.80
C ILE A 146 24.51 28.20 2.47
N ASP A 147 23.79 27.44 1.64
CA ASP A 147 23.30 27.82 0.29
C ASP A 147 24.30 28.67 -0.53
N ALA A 148 25.55 28.23 -0.58
CA ALA A 148 26.66 28.94 -1.20
C ALA A 148 26.93 28.46 -2.63
N GLU A 149 27.53 29.34 -3.44
CA GLU A 149 28.09 28.94 -4.73
C GLU A 149 29.32 28.06 -4.53
N ILE A 150 29.53 27.10 -5.43
CA ILE A 150 30.73 26.26 -5.45
C ILE A 150 31.91 27.16 -5.80
N ARG A 151 32.87 27.27 -4.88
CA ARG A 151 34.12 28.00 -5.04
C ARG A 151 35.23 27.21 -4.39
N THR A 152 36.41 27.14 -5.03
CA THR A 152 37.54 26.38 -4.48
C THR A 152 37.91 26.83 -3.07
N ALA A 153 38.08 28.13 -2.86
CA ALA A 153 38.46 28.69 -1.56
C ALA A 153 37.48 28.32 -0.43
N LEU A 154 36.17 28.20 -0.76
CA LEU A 154 35.16 27.77 0.21
C LEU A 154 35.32 26.27 0.54
N MET A 155 35.49 25.43 -0.48
CA MET A 155 35.70 23.99 -0.27
C MET A 155 36.98 23.71 0.52
N GLU A 156 38.06 24.42 0.22
CA GLU A 156 39.32 24.36 0.97
C GLU A 156 39.12 24.79 2.43
N SER A 157 38.37 25.86 2.68
CA SER A 157 38.08 26.31 4.03
C SER A 157 37.25 25.28 4.81
N ILE A 158 36.32 24.58 4.16
CA ILE A 158 35.47 23.58 4.80
C ILE A 158 36.26 22.33 5.17
N PHE A 159 37.10 21.84 4.26
CA PHE A 159 37.89 20.61 4.44
C PHE A 159 39.25 20.82 5.11
N ASN A 160 39.57 22.05 5.53
CA ASN A 160 40.73 22.32 6.36
C ASN A 160 40.59 21.61 7.71
N SER A 161 41.64 20.93 8.19
CA SER A 161 41.64 20.19 9.47
C SER A 161 41.26 21.02 10.71
N THR A 162 41.36 22.35 10.63
CA THR A 162 40.94 23.27 11.71
C THR A 162 39.46 23.63 11.68
N SER A 163 38.76 23.36 10.57
CA SER A 163 37.34 23.66 10.40
C SER A 163 36.49 22.67 11.20
N PRO A 164 35.42 23.10 11.89
CA PRO A 164 34.52 22.16 12.57
C PRO A 164 33.75 21.23 11.61
N TYR A 165 33.77 21.50 10.30
CA TYR A 165 33.01 20.76 9.30
C TYR A 165 33.84 19.77 8.46
N HIS A 166 35.16 19.68 8.67
CA HIS A 166 36.08 18.90 7.84
C HIS A 166 35.84 17.37 7.88
N ASP A 167 35.19 16.88 8.94
CA ASP A 167 34.86 15.48 9.12
C ASP A 167 33.50 15.07 8.53
N GLY A 168 32.74 16.04 8.00
CA GLY A 168 31.45 15.78 7.37
C GLY A 168 31.44 16.05 5.87
N ALA A 169 30.35 15.64 5.23
CA ALA A 169 30.18 15.81 3.79
C ALA A 169 29.67 17.21 3.43
N ILE A 170 30.12 17.66 2.25
CA ILE A 170 29.48 18.75 1.53
C ILE A 170 28.31 18.18 0.75
N HIS A 171 27.14 18.80 0.88
CA HIS A 171 25.94 18.43 0.12
C HIS A 171 25.66 19.46 -0.97
N ILE A 172 25.72 19.02 -2.23
CA ILE A 172 25.47 19.82 -3.43
C ILE A 172 24.07 19.53 -3.96
N ARG A 173 23.23 20.58 -4.01
CA ARG A 173 21.87 20.54 -4.53
C ARG A 173 21.70 21.65 -5.56
N ASN A 174 21.20 21.32 -6.75
CA ASN A 174 20.98 22.28 -7.85
C ASN A 174 22.23 23.13 -8.21
N GLY A 175 23.42 22.52 -8.18
CA GLY A 175 24.68 23.20 -8.52
C GLY A 175 25.18 24.21 -7.50
N LYS A 176 24.70 24.11 -6.24
CA LYS A 176 25.15 24.92 -5.10
C LYS A 176 25.45 24.03 -3.91
N ILE A 177 26.34 24.50 -3.03
CA ILE A 177 26.55 23.87 -1.72
C ILE A 177 25.36 24.23 -0.83
N SER A 178 24.46 23.27 -0.61
CA SER A 178 23.29 23.46 0.24
C SER A 178 23.68 23.40 1.71
N ARG A 179 24.49 22.39 2.09
CA ARG A 179 24.89 22.12 3.47
C ARG A 179 26.35 21.67 3.56
N VAL A 180 26.94 21.83 4.74
CA VAL A 180 28.30 21.37 5.07
C VAL A 180 28.29 20.60 6.39
N GLY A 181 29.26 19.71 6.57
CA GLY A 181 29.34 18.92 7.79
C GLY A 181 28.23 17.87 7.93
N CYS A 182 27.64 17.40 6.82
CA CYS A 182 26.60 16.38 6.86
C CYS A 182 27.20 15.03 7.27
N ILE A 183 26.60 14.36 8.26
CA ILE A 183 27.03 13.01 8.66
C ILE A 183 26.23 11.99 7.86
N LEU A 184 26.92 11.16 7.09
CA LEU A 184 26.32 10.15 6.22
C LEU A 184 26.21 8.79 6.91
N PRO A 185 25.29 7.91 6.46
CA PRO A 185 25.32 6.50 6.85
C PRO A 185 26.59 5.82 6.32
N LEU A 186 27.17 4.91 7.11
CA LEU A 186 28.28 4.08 6.67
C LEU A 186 27.73 2.79 6.05
N SER A 187 28.34 2.32 4.97
CA SER A 187 28.06 0.99 4.43
C SER A 187 28.48 -0.10 5.42
N GLU A 188 27.61 -1.10 5.58
CA GLU A 188 27.83 -2.29 6.41
C GLU A 188 28.42 -3.46 5.61
N SER A 189 28.72 -3.25 4.31
CA SER A 189 29.30 -4.28 3.46
C SER A 189 30.67 -4.76 3.97
N GLN A 190 30.82 -6.09 4.07
CA GLN A 190 32.08 -6.73 4.44
C GLN A 190 33.07 -6.80 3.26
N ASP A 191 32.59 -6.56 2.04
CA ASP A 191 33.40 -6.63 0.81
C ASP A 191 34.22 -5.36 0.55
N ILE A 192 34.21 -4.41 1.48
CA ILE A 192 34.96 -3.15 1.37
C ILE A 192 36.42 -3.39 1.78
N PRO A 193 37.40 -3.16 0.89
CA PRO A 193 38.82 -3.25 1.22
C PRO A 193 39.18 -2.53 2.53
N ALA A 194 39.99 -3.17 3.37
CA ALA A 194 40.44 -2.61 4.65
C ALA A 194 41.19 -1.28 4.50
N SER A 195 41.76 -1.03 3.31
CA SER A 195 42.36 0.24 2.95
C SER A 195 41.35 1.41 2.95
N TYR A 196 40.08 1.17 2.65
CA TYR A 196 39.09 2.23 2.60
C TYR A 196 38.66 2.71 3.98
N GLY A 197 39.01 3.96 4.29
CA GLY A 197 38.66 4.64 5.53
C GLY A 197 37.18 5.04 5.63
N THR A 198 36.85 5.75 6.70
CA THR A 198 35.46 6.12 7.06
C THR A 198 34.76 6.96 6.00
N ARG A 199 35.47 7.89 5.32
CA ARG A 199 34.91 8.69 4.21
C ARG A 199 34.45 7.84 3.02
N HIS A 200 35.20 6.78 2.69
CA HIS A 200 34.82 5.86 1.61
C HIS A 200 33.59 5.05 2.00
N ARG A 201 33.55 4.54 3.24
CA ARG A 201 32.38 3.82 3.78
C ARG A 201 31.13 4.71 3.85
N ALA A 202 31.29 5.98 4.19
CA ALA A 202 30.23 6.98 4.24
C ALA A 202 29.65 7.26 2.84
N ALA A 203 30.53 7.44 1.85
CA ALA A 203 30.13 7.63 0.47
C ALA A 203 29.47 6.37 -0.13
N LEU A 204 29.97 5.17 0.19
CA LEU A 204 29.29 3.91 -0.16
C LEU A 204 27.89 3.85 0.45
N GLY A 205 27.76 4.07 1.76
CA GLY A 205 26.47 3.94 2.45
C GLY A 205 25.40 4.89 1.92
N VAL A 206 25.75 6.12 1.54
CA VAL A 206 24.79 7.06 0.94
C VAL A 206 24.41 6.65 -0.49
N THR A 207 25.34 6.15 -1.31
CA THR A 207 25.06 5.73 -2.70
C THR A 207 24.43 4.34 -2.81
N GLU A 208 24.52 3.50 -1.78
CA GLU A 208 23.76 2.25 -1.66
C GLU A 208 22.29 2.50 -1.32
N SER A 209 22.03 3.58 -0.57
CA SER A 209 20.69 3.91 -0.07
C SER A 209 19.96 4.97 -0.89
N SER A 210 20.61 5.57 -1.89
CA SER A 210 20.04 6.60 -2.77
C SER A 210 20.68 6.67 -4.15
N ASP A 211 20.06 7.42 -5.06
CA ASP A 211 20.62 7.72 -6.38
C ASP A 211 21.72 8.80 -6.38
N ALA A 212 22.22 9.20 -5.21
CA ALA A 212 23.26 10.22 -5.07
C ALA A 212 24.58 9.82 -5.73
N LEU A 213 25.34 10.83 -6.13
CA LEU A 213 26.73 10.68 -6.55
C LEU A 213 27.63 11.11 -5.40
N ALA A 214 28.70 10.37 -5.14
CA ALA A 214 29.71 10.77 -4.17
C ALA A 214 31.07 10.94 -4.85
N ILE A 215 31.81 11.98 -4.46
CA ILE A 215 33.19 12.23 -4.85
C ILE A 215 34.01 12.27 -3.56
N ILE A 216 35.09 11.51 -3.53
CA ILE A 216 35.99 11.39 -2.39
C ILE A 216 37.38 11.82 -2.84
N VAL A 217 38.03 12.64 -2.02
CA VAL A 217 39.46 12.95 -2.11
C VAL A 217 40.15 12.25 -0.94
N SER A 218 41.06 11.31 -1.23
CA SER A 218 41.80 10.59 -0.20
C SER A 218 43.04 11.37 0.22
N GLU A 219 43.08 11.78 1.49
CA GLU A 219 44.26 12.39 2.12
C GLU A 219 45.44 11.43 2.17
N GLU A 220 45.19 10.15 2.50
CA GLU A 220 46.25 9.14 2.64
C GLU A 220 46.84 8.70 1.30
N ARG A 221 45.99 8.51 0.29
CA ARG A 221 46.40 7.93 -1.00
C ARG A 221 46.64 8.96 -2.07
N LYS A 222 46.25 10.22 -1.85
CA LYS A 222 46.25 11.26 -2.87
C LYS A 222 45.60 10.77 -4.17
N GLU A 223 44.44 10.13 -4.02
CA GLU A 223 43.60 9.69 -5.13
C GLU A 223 42.20 10.29 -5.04
N ILE A 224 41.56 10.49 -6.19
CA ILE A 224 40.15 10.85 -6.29
C ILE A 224 39.37 9.59 -6.68
N ALA A 225 38.30 9.33 -5.95
CA ALA A 225 37.37 8.25 -6.25
C ALA A 225 35.96 8.80 -6.34
N VAL A 226 35.20 8.28 -7.30
CA VAL A 226 33.78 8.57 -7.45
C VAL A 226 32.98 7.31 -7.15
N ILE A 227 31.83 7.47 -6.52
CA ILE A 227 30.94 6.38 -6.16
C ILE A 227 29.55 6.66 -6.70
N GLU A 228 28.99 5.66 -7.37
CA GLU A 228 27.61 5.64 -7.88
C GLU A 228 27.05 4.22 -7.66
N ASN A 229 25.83 4.11 -7.11
CA ASN A 229 25.17 2.82 -6.85
C ASN A 229 26.02 1.81 -6.05
N GLY A 230 26.84 2.29 -5.11
CA GLY A 230 27.73 1.43 -4.31
C GLY A 230 29.00 0.94 -5.05
N GLU A 231 29.23 1.35 -6.30
CA GLU A 231 30.45 1.00 -7.05
C GLU A 231 31.46 2.14 -7.01
N ILE A 232 32.71 1.82 -6.64
CA ILE A 232 33.82 2.79 -6.56
C ILE A 232 34.61 2.77 -7.87
N THR A 233 34.77 3.94 -8.50
CA THR A 233 35.62 4.14 -9.67
C THR A 233 36.70 5.16 -9.34
N LYS A 234 37.96 4.84 -9.65
CA LYS A 234 39.07 5.80 -9.51
C LYS A 234 39.10 6.76 -10.69
N ILE A 235 39.46 8.01 -10.42
CA ILE A 235 39.58 9.07 -11.43
C ILE A 235 40.97 9.69 -11.35
N ASP A 236 41.68 9.68 -12.47
CA ASP A 236 43.08 10.11 -12.54
C ASP A 236 43.23 11.53 -13.12
N THR A 237 42.25 12.01 -13.89
CA THR A 237 42.35 13.29 -14.63
C THR A 237 41.15 14.20 -14.42
N ILE A 238 41.37 15.51 -14.51
CA ILE A 238 40.33 16.55 -14.36
C ILE A 238 39.26 16.38 -15.43
N GLU A 239 39.68 16.02 -16.65
CA GLU A 239 38.80 15.79 -17.79
C GLU A 239 37.85 14.62 -17.53
N GLN A 240 38.37 13.49 -17.03
CA GLN A 240 37.55 12.33 -16.65
C GLN A 240 36.55 12.68 -15.56
N LEU A 241 36.95 13.44 -14.53
CA LEU A 241 36.05 13.85 -13.46
C LEU A 241 34.95 14.76 -13.99
N SER A 242 35.34 15.76 -14.79
CA SER A 242 34.42 16.73 -15.36
C SER A 242 33.41 16.07 -16.30
N GLU A 243 33.87 15.15 -17.15
CA GLU A 243 33.01 14.34 -18.01
C GLU A 243 32.08 13.46 -17.18
N TRP A 244 32.61 12.78 -16.15
CA TRP A 244 31.82 11.93 -15.27
C TRP A 244 30.69 12.71 -14.59
N ILE A 245 31.01 13.87 -14.01
CA ILE A 245 30.04 14.78 -13.39
C ILE A 245 29.03 15.21 -14.45
N MET A 246 29.46 15.70 -15.61
CA MET A 246 28.59 16.22 -16.66
C MET A 246 27.60 15.16 -17.17
N LEU A 247 28.05 13.93 -17.41
CA LEU A 247 27.19 12.85 -17.89
C LEU A 247 26.10 12.45 -16.88
N ARG A 248 26.38 12.58 -15.58
CA ARG A 248 25.50 12.07 -14.51
C ARG A 248 24.66 13.14 -13.81
N THR A 249 25.07 14.40 -13.91
CA THR A 249 24.36 15.58 -13.35
C THR A 249 23.53 16.34 -14.38
N LYS A 250 23.63 16.01 -15.68
CA LYS A 250 22.75 16.58 -16.71
C LYS A 250 21.29 16.53 -16.23
N PRO A 251 20.57 17.66 -16.20
CA PRO A 251 19.14 17.61 -15.97
C PRO A 251 18.57 16.70 -17.06
N ASN A 252 17.70 15.79 -16.66
CA ASN A 252 16.97 14.93 -17.57
C ASN A 252 16.07 15.78 -18.47
N GLU A 253 16.64 16.38 -19.53
CA GLU A 253 15.91 16.97 -20.65
C GLU A 253 15.05 15.91 -21.36
N ASN A 254 15.29 14.62 -21.07
CA ASN A 254 14.50 13.50 -21.59
C ASN A 254 13.45 12.96 -20.60
N SER A 255 13.00 13.76 -19.62
CA SER A 255 11.83 13.38 -18.80
C SER A 255 10.48 13.45 -19.54
N LEU A 256 10.50 13.74 -20.85
CA LEU A 256 9.33 13.65 -21.74
C LEU A 256 9.45 12.56 -22.81
N ASP A 257 10.31 11.56 -22.65
CA ASP A 257 10.29 10.39 -23.54
C ASP A 257 9.54 9.20 -22.89
N PHE A 258 8.24 9.42 -22.69
CA PHE A 258 7.27 8.42 -22.25
C PHE A 258 7.00 7.34 -23.32
N LYS A 259 7.68 7.37 -24.47
CA LYS A 259 7.28 6.63 -25.67
C LYS A 259 8.09 5.38 -26.02
N ASN A 260 9.23 5.10 -25.36
CA ASN A 260 10.08 3.95 -25.74
C ASN A 260 10.35 2.88 -24.65
N GLN A 261 9.65 2.90 -23.50
CA GLN A 261 9.67 1.77 -22.55
C GLN A 261 8.75 0.58 -22.93
N PHE A 262 8.03 0.69 -24.05
CA PHE A 262 7.28 -0.41 -24.68
C PHE A 262 8.15 -1.24 -25.64
N THR A 263 9.43 -1.45 -25.32
CA THR A 263 10.26 -2.40 -26.07
C THR A 263 10.06 -3.83 -25.54
N VAL A 264 9.76 -4.73 -26.48
CA VAL A 264 9.38 -6.16 -26.33
C VAL A 264 10.41 -6.99 -25.53
N THR A 265 11.57 -6.44 -25.19
CA THR A 265 12.64 -7.09 -24.40
C THR A 265 12.27 -7.29 -22.92
N ASN A 266 11.30 -6.56 -22.38
CA ASN A 266 10.73 -6.84 -21.05
C ASN A 266 9.77 -8.05 -21.06
N LEU A 267 9.36 -8.54 -22.24
CA LEU A 267 8.47 -9.69 -22.32
C LEU A 267 9.22 -11.01 -22.12
N THR A 268 10.49 -11.08 -22.53
CA THR A 268 11.31 -12.30 -22.54
C THR A 268 12.27 -12.42 -21.35
N ASN A 269 12.67 -11.32 -20.70
CA ASN A 269 13.49 -11.40 -19.49
C ASN A 269 12.64 -11.72 -18.24
N ASN A 270 13.15 -12.62 -17.40
CA ASN A 270 12.52 -13.16 -16.18
C ASN A 270 11.23 -14.00 -16.43
N TRP A 271 11.22 -14.84 -17.48
CA TRP A 271 10.10 -15.74 -17.75
C TRP A 271 9.78 -16.71 -16.62
N LYS A 272 10.77 -17.12 -15.82
CA LYS A 272 10.56 -17.99 -14.65
C LYS A 272 9.59 -17.37 -13.64
N SER A 273 9.77 -16.09 -13.31
CA SER A 273 8.88 -15.38 -12.37
C SER A 273 7.48 -15.17 -12.94
N LYS A 274 7.37 -14.93 -14.26
CA LYS A 274 6.09 -14.79 -14.96
C LYS A 274 5.29 -16.09 -14.96
N ILE A 275 5.96 -17.20 -15.21
CA ILE A 275 5.37 -18.54 -15.17
C ILE A 275 4.97 -18.90 -13.74
N PHE A 276 5.80 -18.57 -12.74
CA PHE A 276 5.50 -18.81 -11.33
C PHE A 276 4.24 -18.06 -10.87
N ILE A 277 4.10 -16.78 -11.21
CA ILE A 277 2.90 -15.98 -10.88
C ILE A 277 1.65 -16.54 -11.57
N LEU A 278 1.77 -16.91 -12.85
CA LEU A 278 0.68 -17.52 -13.60
C LEU A 278 0.25 -18.86 -12.99
N LEU A 279 1.21 -19.69 -12.59
CA LEU A 279 0.96 -20.98 -11.96
C LEU A 279 0.36 -20.84 -10.56
N CYS A 280 0.78 -19.85 -9.76
CA CYS A 280 0.13 -19.51 -8.50
C CYS A 280 -1.32 -19.04 -8.71
N LEU A 281 -1.60 -18.21 -9.71
CA LEU A 281 -2.96 -17.78 -10.03
C LEU A 281 -3.85 -18.95 -10.48
N ILE A 282 -3.31 -19.83 -11.31
CA ILE A 282 -4.01 -21.05 -11.74
C ILE A 282 -4.27 -21.98 -10.55
N LEU A 283 -3.28 -22.20 -9.68
CA LEU A 283 -3.44 -22.99 -8.47
C LEU A 283 -4.46 -22.37 -7.50
N LEU A 284 -4.44 -21.06 -7.28
CA LEU A 284 -5.43 -20.35 -6.47
C LEU A 284 -6.85 -20.48 -7.05
N SER A 285 -6.97 -20.47 -8.39
CA SER A 285 -8.26 -20.70 -9.06
C SER A 285 -8.72 -22.16 -8.99
N SER A 286 -7.77 -23.11 -8.92
CA SER A 286 -8.05 -24.55 -8.92
C SER A 286 -8.29 -25.13 -7.52
N PHE A 287 -7.72 -24.53 -6.46
CA PHE A 287 -7.74 -25.09 -5.10
C PHE A 287 -9.03 -24.86 -4.33
N GLY A 288 -10.09 -24.36 -4.97
CA GLY A 288 -11.37 -24.20 -4.27
C GLY A 288 -11.28 -23.09 -3.24
N ILE A 289 -11.34 -21.86 -3.75
CA ILE A 289 -12.16 -20.90 -3.03
C ILE A 289 -13.57 -21.50 -3.09
N ASP A 290 -14.13 -21.93 -1.95
CA ASP A 290 -15.55 -22.31 -1.80
C ASP A 290 -16.39 -21.47 -2.77
N GLU A 291 -17.39 -22.05 -3.44
CA GLU A 291 -18.26 -21.36 -4.43
C GLU A 291 -18.80 -19.99 -3.97
N LYS A 292 -18.65 -19.64 -2.69
CA LYS A 292 -18.99 -18.36 -2.07
C LYS A 292 -17.98 -17.22 -2.25
N VAL A 293 -16.72 -17.47 -2.63
CA VAL A 293 -15.65 -16.43 -2.56
C VAL A 293 -14.99 -16.15 -3.94
N THR A 294 -15.69 -16.39 -5.05
CA THR A 294 -15.28 -15.84 -6.37
C THR A 294 -15.53 -14.32 -6.44
N PRO A 295 -14.70 -13.50 -7.12
CA PRO A 295 -14.89 -12.05 -7.19
C PRO A 295 -16.26 -11.60 -7.69
N SER A 296 -16.87 -12.37 -8.61
CA SER A 296 -18.26 -12.16 -9.06
C SER A 296 -19.29 -12.38 -7.95
N ASN A 297 -19.05 -13.34 -7.06
CA ASN A 297 -19.96 -13.70 -5.96
C ASN A 297 -19.77 -12.79 -4.73
N ILE A 298 -18.56 -12.25 -4.52
CA ILE A 298 -18.31 -11.24 -3.49
C ILE A 298 -19.07 -9.95 -3.83
N LEU A 299 -19.06 -9.52 -5.11
CA LEU A 299 -19.78 -8.32 -5.52
C LEU A 299 -21.31 -8.51 -5.54
N SER A 300 -21.81 -9.68 -5.96
CA SER A 300 -23.25 -9.97 -5.96
C SER A 300 -23.83 -10.18 -4.55
N ASN A 301 -23.04 -10.72 -3.60
CA ASN A 301 -23.43 -10.85 -2.20
C ASN A 301 -23.65 -9.50 -1.48
N PHE A 302 -23.18 -8.38 -2.04
CA PHE A 302 -23.48 -7.04 -1.54
C PHE A 302 -24.82 -6.49 -2.06
N SER A 303 -25.40 -7.08 -3.12
CA SER A 303 -26.58 -6.55 -3.80
C SER A 303 -27.82 -7.44 -3.73
N GLU A 304 -27.72 -8.72 -3.36
CA GLU A 304 -28.89 -9.60 -3.26
C GLU A 304 -29.60 -9.46 -1.90
N SER A 305 -30.89 -9.16 -1.96
CA SER A 305 -31.78 -9.21 -0.80
C SER A 305 -32.09 -10.67 -0.46
N GLU A 306 -31.66 -11.14 0.71
CA GLU A 306 -32.03 -12.47 1.19
C GLU A 306 -33.48 -12.45 1.72
N THR A 307 -34.17 -13.59 1.69
CA THR A 307 -35.50 -13.73 2.31
C THR A 307 -35.39 -14.53 3.60
N ALA A 308 -35.83 -13.98 4.72
CA ALA A 308 -35.91 -14.68 6.00
C ALA A 308 -37.39 -14.94 6.37
N ARG A 309 -37.61 -16.02 7.13
CA ARG A 309 -38.93 -16.42 7.66
C ARG A 309 -38.94 -16.21 9.17
N TYR A 310 -39.88 -15.40 9.66
CA TYR A 310 -40.06 -15.14 11.08
C TYR A 310 -41.43 -15.63 11.54
N LYS A 311 -41.48 -16.13 12.78
CA LYS A 311 -42.71 -16.53 13.45
C LYS A 311 -43.18 -15.39 14.34
N VAL A 312 -44.24 -14.72 13.93
CA VAL A 312 -44.67 -13.45 14.54
C VAL A 312 -45.98 -13.64 15.32
N PRO A 313 -46.07 -13.16 16.58
CA PRO A 313 -47.31 -13.19 17.34
C PRO A 313 -48.34 -12.16 16.82
N ILE A 314 -49.63 -12.51 16.93
CA ILE A 314 -50.74 -11.62 16.59
C ILE A 314 -51.21 -10.89 17.86
N SER A 315 -51.40 -9.58 17.75
CA SER A 315 -52.07 -8.75 18.76
C SER A 315 -53.34 -8.12 18.17
N PHE A 316 -54.44 -8.19 18.92
CA PHE A 316 -55.72 -7.60 18.53
C PHE A 316 -55.94 -6.28 19.26
N TYR A 317 -56.42 -5.25 18.57
CA TYR A 317 -56.73 -3.94 19.16
C TYR A 317 -58.07 -3.39 18.68
N ASN A 318 -58.65 -2.43 19.41
CA ASN A 318 -60.01 -1.93 19.21
C ASN A 318 -61.11 -3.02 19.27
N ILE A 319 -61.05 -3.88 20.29
CA ILE A 319 -62.12 -4.83 20.59
C ILE A 319 -63.36 -4.02 21.03
N PRO A 320 -64.54 -4.22 20.40
CA PRO A 320 -65.77 -3.56 20.82
C PRO A 320 -66.07 -3.85 22.30
N LYS A 321 -66.46 -2.83 23.08
CA LYS A 321 -66.63 -2.93 24.55
C LYS A 321 -67.59 -4.02 25.05
N ASN A 322 -68.42 -4.58 24.16
CA ASN A 322 -69.45 -5.58 24.46
C ASN A 322 -69.04 -7.02 24.08
N LEU A 323 -67.80 -7.24 23.64
CA LEU A 323 -67.31 -8.54 23.18
C LEU A 323 -65.97 -8.88 23.85
N ASP A 324 -65.80 -10.15 24.26
CA ASP A 324 -64.51 -10.70 24.72
C ASP A 324 -63.97 -11.73 23.71
N LEU A 325 -62.64 -11.78 23.56
CA LEU A 325 -61.93 -12.74 22.72
C LEU A 325 -61.76 -14.07 23.48
N GLU A 326 -62.12 -15.18 22.84
CA GLU A 326 -61.87 -16.51 23.37
C GLU A 326 -60.37 -16.86 23.18
N LEU A 327 -59.68 -17.17 24.27
CA LEU A 327 -58.20 -17.23 24.42
C LEU A 327 -57.46 -18.27 23.56
N ASP A 328 -58.15 -18.99 22.68
CA ASP A 328 -57.60 -20.12 21.92
C ASP A 328 -57.07 -19.74 20.53
N SER A 329 -56.97 -18.45 20.21
CA SER A 329 -56.58 -17.96 18.89
C SER A 329 -55.20 -17.28 18.83
N PHE A 330 -54.23 -17.69 19.65
CA PHE A 330 -52.83 -17.28 19.48
C PHE A 330 -52.21 -18.05 18.30
N LYS A 331 -52.61 -17.71 17.08
CA LYS A 331 -52.00 -18.25 15.87
C LYS A 331 -50.72 -17.47 15.57
N VAL A 332 -49.58 -18.15 15.64
CA VAL A 332 -48.32 -17.64 15.11
C VAL A 332 -48.43 -17.59 13.58
N ILE A 333 -48.10 -16.46 12.97
CA ILE A 333 -48.07 -16.31 11.50
C ILE A 333 -46.63 -16.40 11.04
N GLU A 334 -46.41 -17.14 9.94
CA GLU A 334 -45.12 -17.12 9.26
C GLU A 334 -45.07 -15.91 8.31
N LEU A 335 -44.19 -14.97 8.65
CA LEU A 335 -43.91 -13.76 7.90
C LEU A 335 -42.62 -13.95 7.09
N GLN A 336 -42.68 -13.79 5.77
CA GLN A 336 -41.50 -13.79 4.91
C GLN A 336 -41.11 -12.36 4.54
N VAL A 337 -39.90 -11.97 4.93
CA VAL A 337 -39.37 -10.62 4.74
C VAL A 337 -38.11 -10.67 3.87
N SER A 338 -37.98 -9.73 2.94
CA SER A 338 -36.82 -9.54 2.08
C SER A 338 -36.05 -8.28 2.48
N GLY A 339 -34.72 -8.40 2.60
CA GLY A 339 -33.87 -7.31 3.07
C GLY A 339 -32.37 -7.61 2.93
N ARG A 340 -31.52 -6.64 3.33
CA ARG A 340 -30.08 -6.86 3.39
C ARG A 340 -29.75 -7.87 4.49
N LYS A 341 -28.85 -8.82 4.18
CA LYS A 341 -28.40 -9.91 5.07
C LYS A 341 -28.03 -9.46 6.49
N ASN A 342 -27.33 -8.34 6.61
CA ASN A 342 -26.91 -7.82 7.92
C ASN A 342 -28.12 -7.39 8.76
N ILE A 343 -29.20 -6.88 8.16
CA ILE A 343 -30.39 -6.46 8.91
C ILE A 343 -31.23 -7.68 9.32
N LEU A 344 -31.30 -8.71 8.46
CA LEU A 344 -32.01 -9.96 8.73
C LEU A 344 -31.41 -10.74 9.91
N ASN A 345 -30.09 -10.76 10.04
CA ASN A 345 -29.43 -11.48 11.14
C ASN A 345 -29.54 -10.78 12.51
N PHE A 346 -29.89 -9.50 12.55
CA PHE A 346 -29.98 -8.69 13.78
C PHE A 346 -31.40 -8.18 14.08
N LEU A 347 -32.43 -8.73 13.40
CA LEU A 347 -33.82 -8.44 13.73
C LEU A 347 -34.24 -9.21 14.98
N ASP A 348 -34.52 -8.48 16.06
CA ASP A 348 -35.16 -9.04 17.25
C ASP A 348 -36.60 -9.48 16.89
N GLU A 349 -36.89 -10.78 17.06
CA GLU A 349 -38.21 -11.36 16.76
C GLU A 349 -39.34 -10.68 17.55
N GLU A 350 -39.05 -10.12 18.73
CA GLU A 350 -40.00 -9.43 19.60
C GLU A 350 -40.50 -8.07 19.06
N LYS A 351 -39.76 -7.44 18.14
CA LYS A 351 -40.15 -6.15 17.55
C LYS A 351 -41.09 -6.30 16.36
N LEU A 352 -41.22 -7.51 15.83
CA LEU A 352 -42.17 -7.83 14.77
C LEU A 352 -43.51 -8.13 15.44
N MET A 353 -44.53 -7.32 15.16
CA MET A 353 -45.89 -7.53 15.65
C MET A 353 -46.91 -7.29 14.54
N ILE A 354 -47.87 -8.20 14.43
CA ILE A 354 -49.04 -8.03 13.57
C ILE A 354 -50.18 -7.49 14.45
N ARG A 355 -50.71 -6.32 14.08
CA ARG A 355 -51.81 -5.65 14.80
C ARG A 355 -53.08 -5.70 13.97
N LEU A 356 -54.09 -6.42 14.44
CA LEU A 356 -55.38 -6.53 13.76
C LEU A 356 -56.44 -5.65 14.43
N ASN A 357 -57.07 -4.76 13.64
CA ASN A 357 -58.11 -3.86 14.11
C ASN A 357 -59.50 -4.53 14.08
N LEU A 358 -60.15 -4.64 15.24
CA LEU A 358 -61.43 -5.36 15.37
C LEU A 358 -62.68 -4.47 15.47
N LYS A 359 -62.57 -3.15 15.21
CA LYS A 359 -63.63 -2.14 15.47
C LYS A 359 -65.03 -2.45 14.92
N ASN A 360 -65.14 -3.16 13.79
CA ASN A 360 -66.41 -3.47 13.09
C ASN A 360 -66.75 -4.99 13.09
N SER A 361 -66.24 -5.76 14.05
CA SER A 361 -66.44 -7.21 14.08
C SER A 361 -67.77 -7.59 14.76
N ASN A 362 -68.51 -8.52 14.16
CA ASN A 362 -69.78 -9.03 14.69
C ASN A 362 -69.55 -10.18 15.70
N PRO A 363 -70.50 -10.49 16.61
CA PRO A 363 -70.41 -11.68 17.46
C PRO A 363 -70.45 -12.97 16.65
N GLY A 364 -69.65 -13.99 17.03
CA GLY A 364 -69.53 -15.26 16.32
C GLY A 364 -68.15 -15.54 15.72
N GLU A 365 -68.07 -16.47 14.76
CA GLU A 365 -66.85 -16.77 14.01
C GLU A 365 -66.63 -15.73 12.90
N ASN A 366 -65.48 -15.08 12.92
CA ASN A 366 -65.08 -14.10 11.91
C ASN A 366 -63.75 -14.49 11.28
N SER A 367 -63.52 -14.02 10.06
CA SER A 367 -62.25 -14.17 9.36
C SER A 367 -61.67 -12.80 9.01
N TYR A 368 -60.42 -12.54 9.38
CA TYR A 368 -59.68 -11.36 8.98
C TYR A 368 -58.70 -11.70 7.86
N ARG A 369 -58.67 -10.91 6.79
CA ARG A 369 -57.66 -11.02 5.72
C ARG A 369 -56.52 -10.06 6.04
N ILE A 370 -55.32 -10.61 6.27
CA ILE A 370 -54.13 -9.81 6.62
C ILE A 370 -53.70 -9.00 5.39
N SER A 371 -53.50 -7.70 5.58
CA SER A 371 -52.94 -6.79 4.59
C SER A 371 -51.56 -6.30 5.03
N SER A 372 -50.74 -5.82 4.09
CA SER A 372 -49.39 -5.29 4.35
C SER A 372 -49.37 -4.08 5.28
N GLN A 373 -50.52 -3.46 5.55
CA GLN A 373 -50.70 -2.32 6.46
C GLN A 373 -50.88 -2.73 7.93
N ASP A 374 -51.15 -4.01 8.19
CA ASP A 374 -51.42 -4.54 9.54
C ASP A 374 -50.14 -5.00 10.25
N VAL A 375 -48.98 -4.90 9.58
CA VAL A 375 -47.70 -5.42 10.05
C VAL A 375 -46.73 -4.28 10.29
N ILE A 376 -46.25 -4.16 11.52
CA ILE A 376 -45.28 -3.15 11.91
C ILE A 376 -43.89 -3.72 11.62
N ILE A 377 -43.25 -3.20 10.57
CA ILE A 377 -41.90 -3.57 10.14
C ILE A 377 -41.10 -2.29 9.90
N PRO A 378 -39.79 -2.26 10.19
CA PRO A 378 -38.91 -1.17 9.78
C PRO A 378 -38.97 -0.89 8.26
N ASP A 379 -38.95 0.40 7.87
CA ASP A 379 -39.06 0.87 6.47
C ASP A 379 -37.97 0.32 5.53
N SER A 380 -36.91 -0.28 6.08
CA SER A 380 -35.79 -0.89 5.36
C SER A 380 -36.06 -2.30 4.82
N LEU A 381 -37.24 -2.87 5.08
CA LEU A 381 -37.61 -4.25 4.76
C LEU A 381 -38.87 -4.34 3.89
N LYS A 382 -38.91 -5.30 2.97
CA LYS A 382 -40.06 -5.55 2.09
C LYS A 382 -40.73 -6.86 2.44
N ILE A 383 -42.06 -6.85 2.53
CA ILE A 383 -42.84 -8.07 2.79
C ILE A 383 -43.02 -8.84 1.49
N VAL A 384 -42.65 -10.13 1.52
CA VAL A 384 -42.77 -11.03 0.37
C VAL A 384 -44.05 -11.85 0.45
N SER A 385 -44.37 -12.42 1.62
CA SER A 385 -45.57 -13.24 1.80
C SER A 385 -45.95 -13.43 3.28
N PHE A 386 -47.21 -13.82 3.49
CA PHE A 386 -47.75 -14.25 4.80
C PHE A 386 -48.44 -15.60 4.66
N SER A 387 -48.22 -16.51 5.61
CA SER A 387 -48.93 -17.78 5.71
C SER A 387 -49.45 -18.00 7.14
N PRO A 388 -50.76 -18.19 7.36
CA PRO A 388 -51.88 -18.18 6.40
C PRO A 388 -52.40 -16.76 6.07
N LYS A 389 -53.01 -16.56 4.88
CA LYS A 389 -53.56 -15.26 4.43
C LYS A 389 -54.84 -14.82 5.15
N LYS A 390 -55.50 -15.73 5.87
CA LYS A 390 -56.74 -15.49 6.62
C LYS A 390 -56.58 -16.01 8.04
N VAL A 391 -56.95 -15.19 9.01
CA VAL A 391 -56.98 -15.55 10.43
C VAL A 391 -58.42 -15.67 10.87
N PHE A 392 -58.78 -16.82 11.40
CA PHE A 392 -60.10 -17.06 12.01
C PHE A 392 -60.02 -16.74 13.49
N TYR A 393 -60.96 -15.94 13.98
CA TYR A 393 -61.10 -15.56 15.38
C TYR A 393 -62.57 -15.59 15.78
N ARG A 394 -62.85 -15.86 17.05
CA ARG A 394 -64.22 -15.94 17.58
C ARG A 394 -64.42 -14.88 18.66
N LEU A 395 -65.49 -14.10 18.54
CA LEU A 395 -65.88 -13.09 19.52
C LEU A 395 -67.16 -13.54 20.23
N LYS A 396 -67.14 -13.56 21.57
CA LYS A 396 -68.33 -13.82 22.41
C LYS A 396 -68.84 -12.52 22.99
N THR A 397 -70.15 -12.39 23.14
CA THR A 397 -70.75 -11.30 23.91
C THR A 397 -70.34 -11.38 25.36
N LYS A 398 -69.89 -10.25 25.88
CA LYS A 398 -69.56 -10.09 27.29
C LYS A 398 -70.87 -10.14 28.08
N ASN A 399 -71.02 -11.14 28.94
CA ASN A 399 -72.19 -11.25 29.82
C ASN A 399 -72.12 -10.23 30.95
#